data_AF-A0A6A6QGB4-F1
#
_entry.id   AF-A0A6A6QGB4-F1
#
_cell.length_a   1.000
_cell.length_b   1.000
_cell.length_c   1.000
_cell.angle_alpha   90.00
_cell.angle_beta   90.00
_cell.angle_gamma   90.00
#
_symmetry.space_group_name_H-M   'P 1'
#
loop_
_entity.id
_entity.type
_entity.pdbx_description
1 polymer ?
#
loop_
_entity_poly.entity_id
_entity_poly.type
_entity_poly.pdbx_seq_one_letter_code
_entity_poly.pdbx_strand_id
1 'polypeptide(L)'
;MPRTKRPLAEADPNASAGRVTRSKVVRSDGPKGKENKTASGAFESKKYSNKSKSLTKHAEKDVGLEGYANVSDNRLGWLLLDRGLPYGRTDERDVMIMRLEISDALAKELNVPLYIPPNFPPSKADKSKAEAINLRKQTDFASKDNSKLRSMLEARKLSTLGPRDELVQRLEAHPMVDYEQYTTDELSAMASRRHMRTGATGPKAVKIARLRMNDELKRDTGNTPEGELYGCISAIEMFVGAFRREKNRVLRGDYSFVKSFGCRPAPTLKELLHERNLPESGNIATKLERLRKDDASRGTPFATRIFEKQISDARSEWERLRVKFEEFTGRPLRCVSEDLNVENKLHQRDPIYNAPKDDPPVKHMVNYDWRSSHWADRSLHQLLDIAKSRGMPHANGAPKAAMIKWLETGELDYEEYYTTALYAMCSERNISVKSAEK
;
A
#
# COMPACT_ATOMS: atom_id res chain seq x y z
N MET A 1 8.93 59.84 28.69
CA MET A 1 9.51 60.79 27.71
C MET A 1 8.74 60.70 26.39
N PRO A 2 8.52 61.81 25.67
CA PRO A 2 7.47 61.92 24.65
C PRO A 2 7.97 61.87 23.18
N ARG A 3 7.00 61.69 22.26
CA ARG A 3 7.00 61.89 20.78
C ARG A 3 7.79 60.82 19.97
N THR A 4 7.35 60.37 18.79
CA THR A 4 6.75 61.11 17.66
C THR A 4 5.88 60.23 16.74
N LYS A 5 4.86 60.88 16.15
CA LYS A 5 3.98 60.47 15.04
C LYS A 5 4.76 60.40 13.70
N ARG A 6 4.36 59.53 12.74
CA ARG A 6 3.60 59.91 11.52
C ARG A 6 3.37 58.75 10.51
N PRO A 7 2.37 58.90 9.60
CA PRO A 7 1.72 57.84 8.78
C PRO A 7 2.02 58.00 7.27
N LEU A 8 1.17 57.37 6.41
CA LEU A 8 0.96 57.49 4.93
C LEU A 8 1.35 56.20 4.17
N ALA A 9 0.60 55.68 3.20
CA ALA A 9 -0.64 56.10 2.54
C ALA A 9 -1.30 54.88 1.88
N GLU A 10 -2.61 54.98 1.67
CA GLU A 10 -3.40 54.21 0.72
C GLU A 10 -2.95 54.49 -0.72
N ALA A 11 -3.01 53.46 -1.57
CA ALA A 11 -3.23 53.59 -3.01
C ALA A 11 -3.84 52.28 -3.54
N ASP A 12 -5.17 52.28 -3.70
CA ASP A 12 -5.88 51.58 -4.77
C ASP A 12 -6.42 52.68 -5.68
N PRO A 13 -6.28 52.61 -7.01
CA PRO A 13 -7.37 52.06 -7.82
C PRO A 13 -6.94 51.38 -9.13
N ASN A 14 -7.57 50.25 -9.43
CA ASN A 14 -7.92 49.76 -10.78
C ASN A 14 -7.35 50.50 -12.02
N ALA A 15 -6.54 49.79 -12.81
CA ALA A 15 -6.29 50.11 -14.22
C ALA A 15 -6.40 48.86 -15.11
N SER A 16 -7.66 48.57 -15.45
CA SER A 16 -8.24 48.21 -16.76
C SER A 16 -7.45 47.54 -17.91
N ALA A 17 -8.24 46.73 -18.63
CA ALA A 17 -8.16 46.29 -20.04
C ALA A 17 -7.23 45.10 -20.34
N GLY A 18 -7.66 43.98 -20.92
CA GLY A 18 -8.76 43.74 -21.86
C GLY A 18 -8.23 43.66 -23.29
N ARG A 19 -8.05 42.45 -23.85
CA ARG A 19 -8.08 42.25 -25.32
C ARG A 19 -8.35 40.81 -25.74
N VAL A 20 -9.39 40.69 -26.55
CA VAL A 20 -9.82 39.56 -27.38
C VAL A 20 -9.30 39.77 -28.80
N THR A 21 -8.83 38.72 -29.49
CA THR A 21 -8.96 38.45 -30.95
C THR A 21 -8.35 37.07 -31.25
N ARG A 22 -9.09 36.01 -31.60
CA ARG A 22 -9.69 35.58 -32.89
C ARG A 22 -8.72 35.16 -34.02
N SER A 23 -8.75 33.85 -34.31
CA SER A 23 -8.72 33.14 -35.61
C SER A 23 -7.50 33.15 -36.55
N LYS A 24 -7.04 31.94 -36.94
CA LYS A 24 -7.05 31.51 -38.36
C LYS A 24 -6.85 29.99 -38.56
N VAL A 25 -7.68 29.45 -39.45
CA VAL A 25 -7.66 28.12 -40.08
C VAL A 25 -6.77 28.17 -41.32
N VAL A 26 -5.97 27.13 -41.59
CA VAL A 26 -5.62 26.69 -42.97
C VAL A 26 -5.42 25.16 -42.98
N ARG A 27 -6.12 24.50 -43.92
CA ARG A 27 -5.91 23.12 -44.39
C ARG A 27 -4.81 23.10 -45.47
N SER A 28 -4.09 22.00 -45.63
CA SER A 28 -3.76 21.45 -46.95
C SER A 28 -3.20 20.02 -46.87
N ASP A 29 -3.50 19.28 -47.93
CA ASP A 29 -3.37 17.85 -48.19
C ASP A 29 -1.93 17.29 -48.32
N GLY A 30 -1.80 15.95 -48.32
CA GLY A 30 -0.60 15.17 -48.74
C GLY A 30 -0.38 15.19 -50.27
N PRO A 31 0.24 14.18 -50.94
CA PRO A 31 0.75 12.86 -50.48
C PRO A 31 2.10 12.39 -51.16
N LYS A 32 2.43 11.08 -50.98
CA LYS A 32 3.40 10.21 -51.71
C LYS A 32 4.88 10.29 -51.27
N GLY A 33 5.69 9.23 -51.19
CA GLY A 33 5.59 7.81 -51.53
C GLY A 33 7.02 7.20 -51.67
N LYS A 34 7.10 5.85 -51.77
CA LYS A 34 8.25 4.97 -52.13
C LYS A 34 9.20 4.60 -50.98
N GLU A 35 9.23 3.33 -50.53
CA GLU A 35 9.84 2.12 -51.14
C GLU A 35 11.36 2.23 -51.34
N ASN A 36 12.11 1.36 -50.64
CA ASN A 36 13.18 0.56 -51.25
C ASN A 36 13.57 -0.64 -50.36
N LYS A 37 13.58 -1.82 -51.00
CA LYS A 37 14.18 -3.09 -50.59
C LYS A 37 15.63 -3.16 -51.09
N THR A 38 16.52 -3.81 -50.33
CA THR A 38 17.66 -4.66 -50.78
C THR A 38 18.36 -5.13 -49.49
N ALA A 39 18.36 -6.41 -49.08
CA ALA A 39 18.88 -7.66 -49.65
C ALA A 39 20.41 -7.84 -49.52
N SER A 40 20.75 -9.01 -48.96
CA SER A 40 21.98 -9.81 -49.08
C SER A 40 23.14 -9.58 -48.09
N GLY A 41 23.69 -10.70 -47.61
CA GLY A 41 24.98 -10.74 -46.93
C GLY A 41 25.14 -11.83 -45.87
N ALA A 42 25.05 -13.11 -46.26
CA ALA A 42 25.40 -14.25 -45.42
C ALA A 42 26.93 -14.38 -45.25
N PHE A 43 27.39 -14.84 -44.07
CA PHE A 43 28.64 -15.59 -43.92
C PHE A 43 28.51 -16.61 -42.78
N GLU A 44 28.54 -17.89 -43.14
CA GLU A 44 28.80 -19.03 -42.25
C GLU A 44 30.31 -19.30 -42.17
N SER A 45 30.79 -19.77 -41.01
CA SER A 45 31.72 -20.92 -40.88
C SER A 45 31.91 -21.25 -39.39
N LYS A 46 31.50 -22.47 -38.94
CA LYS A 46 32.32 -23.68 -38.71
C LYS A 46 33.36 -23.51 -37.58
N LYS A 47 33.63 -24.44 -36.66
CA LYS A 47 33.11 -25.77 -36.25
C LYS A 47 34.06 -26.23 -35.10
N TYR A 48 33.74 -27.38 -34.51
CA TYR A 48 34.52 -28.24 -33.60
C TYR A 48 34.40 -27.95 -32.09
N SER A 49 34.38 -28.95 -31.20
CA SER A 49 33.79 -30.30 -31.16
C SER A 49 34.09 -30.90 -29.78
N ASN A 50 33.21 -31.81 -29.31
CA ASN A 50 33.53 -33.02 -28.53
C ASN A 50 34.20 -32.91 -27.14
N LYS A 51 34.00 -33.79 -26.15
CA LYS A 51 33.12 -34.96 -25.94
C LYS A 51 33.56 -35.59 -24.60
N SER A 52 32.65 -35.87 -23.67
CA SER A 52 32.75 -37.03 -22.78
C SER A 52 31.42 -37.32 -22.05
N LYS A 53 30.76 -38.39 -22.52
CA LYS A 53 29.86 -39.30 -21.78
C LYS A 53 30.71 -39.97 -20.66
N SER A 54 30.24 -40.52 -19.54
CA SER A 54 29.06 -41.33 -19.17
C SER A 54 29.18 -41.59 -17.64
N LEU A 55 28.12 -41.77 -16.84
CA LEU A 55 27.48 -43.07 -16.60
C LEU A 55 26.12 -42.92 -15.87
N THR A 56 25.10 -43.54 -16.48
CA THR A 56 23.87 -44.22 -15.98
C THR A 56 23.53 -44.22 -14.49
N LYS A 57 22.38 -43.66 -14.07
CA LYS A 57 20.96 -44.17 -14.09
C LYS A 57 20.56 -44.84 -12.77
N HIS A 58 19.64 -44.21 -12.04
CA HIS A 58 18.35 -44.82 -11.69
C HIS A 58 17.29 -43.73 -11.66
N ALA A 59 16.14 -44.05 -12.25
CA ALA A 59 15.04 -43.14 -12.50
C ALA A 59 13.99 -43.28 -11.42
N GLU A 60 13.55 -42.15 -10.87
CA GLU A 60 12.14 -41.86 -10.63
C GLU A 60 11.89 -40.43 -11.09
N LYS A 61 10.84 -40.25 -11.90
CA LYS A 61 10.44 -38.95 -12.42
C LYS A 61 9.85 -38.13 -11.29
N ASP A 62 10.68 -37.33 -10.63
CA ASP A 62 10.19 -36.25 -9.78
C ASP A 62 10.23 -34.94 -10.57
N VAL A 63 9.05 -34.37 -10.80
CA VAL A 63 8.89 -33.11 -11.51
C VAL A 63 9.24 -32.00 -10.53
N GLY A 64 10.46 -31.50 -10.65
CA GLY A 64 10.85 -30.19 -10.11
C GLY A 64 12.06 -30.26 -9.19
N LEU A 65 13.25 -30.03 -9.77
CA LEU A 65 14.41 -29.42 -9.11
C LEU A 65 15.52 -29.09 -10.14
N GLU A 66 15.15 -28.53 -11.31
CA GLU A 66 16.14 -27.91 -12.24
C GLU A 66 16.59 -26.49 -11.78
N GLY A 67 16.50 -26.18 -10.47
CA GLY A 67 16.36 -24.80 -9.97
C GLY A 67 17.63 -23.95 -9.90
N TYR A 68 18.80 -24.57 -9.69
CA TYR A 68 20.02 -23.81 -9.32
C TYR A 68 21.15 -23.86 -10.34
N ALA A 69 21.09 -24.79 -11.31
CA ALA A 69 22.13 -24.96 -12.32
C ALA A 69 22.35 -23.71 -13.21
N ASN A 70 21.32 -22.87 -13.37
CA ASN A 70 21.37 -21.64 -14.17
C ASN A 70 21.59 -20.36 -13.34
N VAL A 71 21.78 -20.47 -12.01
CA VAL A 71 21.89 -19.34 -11.08
C VAL A 71 23.35 -18.94 -10.92
N SER A 72 23.73 -17.66 -11.05
CA SER A 72 25.16 -17.25 -10.94
C SER A 72 25.77 -17.57 -9.56
N ASP A 73 27.09 -17.77 -9.49
CA ASP A 73 27.78 -18.13 -8.23
C ASP A 73 27.55 -17.11 -7.12
N ASN A 74 27.58 -15.82 -7.46
CA ASN A 74 27.25 -14.75 -6.52
C ASN A 74 25.83 -14.92 -5.97
N ARG A 75 24.87 -15.30 -6.82
CA ARG A 75 23.48 -15.48 -6.42
C ARG A 75 23.30 -16.75 -5.56
N LEU A 76 24.05 -17.82 -5.84
CA LEU A 76 24.08 -19.01 -4.99
C LEU A 76 24.62 -18.70 -3.59
N GLY A 77 25.73 -17.96 -3.50
CA GLY A 77 26.30 -17.52 -2.22
C GLY A 77 25.35 -16.67 -1.39
N TRP A 78 24.60 -15.76 -2.04
CA TRP A 78 23.57 -14.99 -1.37
C TRP A 78 22.42 -15.83 -0.84
N LEU A 79 21.95 -16.83 -1.61
CA LEU A 79 20.87 -17.72 -1.18
C LEU A 79 21.27 -18.59 0.02
N LEU A 80 22.56 -18.96 0.13
CA LEU A 80 23.07 -19.69 1.28
C LEU A 80 23.05 -18.83 2.55
N LEU A 81 23.62 -17.62 2.47
CA LEU A 81 23.65 -16.69 3.60
C LEU A 81 22.25 -16.35 4.11
N ASP A 82 21.31 -16.13 3.19
CA ASP A 82 19.92 -15.77 3.50
C ASP A 82 19.14 -16.90 4.19
N ARG A 83 19.54 -18.16 3.94
CA ARG A 83 19.00 -19.36 4.60
C ARG A 83 19.77 -19.74 5.86
N GLY A 84 20.72 -18.91 6.29
CA GLY A 84 21.59 -19.19 7.44
C GLY A 84 22.54 -20.37 7.20
N LEU A 85 22.77 -20.75 5.95
CA LEU A 85 23.68 -21.82 5.57
C LEU A 85 25.11 -21.28 5.44
N PRO A 86 26.13 -22.06 5.82
CA PRO A 86 27.52 -21.62 5.71
C PRO A 86 27.89 -21.37 4.25
N TYR A 87 28.49 -20.20 4.00
CA TYR A 87 29.06 -19.80 2.71
C TYR A 87 30.55 -19.46 2.88
N GLY A 88 31.40 -20.27 2.26
CA GLY A 88 32.84 -20.01 2.15
C GLY A 88 33.15 -19.27 0.86
N ARG A 89 34.06 -18.28 0.91
CA ARG A 89 34.53 -17.56 -0.30
C ARG A 89 35.20 -18.46 -1.36
N THR A 90 35.55 -19.69 -0.98
CA THR A 90 36.17 -20.71 -1.83
C THR A 90 35.24 -21.90 -2.12
N ASP A 91 33.95 -21.80 -1.79
CA ASP A 91 33.01 -22.88 -2.07
C ASP A 91 32.82 -23.03 -3.58
N GLU A 92 32.98 -24.26 -4.08
CA GLU A 92 32.71 -24.61 -5.46
C GLU A 92 31.20 -24.55 -5.75
N ARG A 93 30.84 -24.16 -6.98
CA ARG A 93 29.45 -23.98 -7.43
C ARG A 93 28.54 -25.15 -7.10
N ASP A 94 29.02 -26.37 -7.33
CA ASP A 94 28.24 -27.60 -7.12
C ASP A 94 27.95 -27.85 -5.64
N VAL A 95 28.86 -27.43 -4.75
CA VAL A 95 28.68 -27.51 -3.29
C VAL A 95 27.62 -26.52 -2.83
N MET A 96 27.59 -25.32 -3.42
CA MET A 96 26.56 -24.32 -3.11
C MET A 96 25.17 -24.79 -3.56
N ILE A 97 25.08 -25.38 -4.75
CA ILE A 97 23.84 -25.94 -5.29
C ILE A 97 23.34 -27.07 -4.37
N MET A 98 24.20 -28.04 -4.06
CA MET A 98 23.85 -29.18 -3.20
C MET A 98 23.28 -28.73 -1.84
N ARG A 99 23.92 -27.75 -1.17
CA ARG A 99 23.45 -27.24 0.14
C ARG A 99 22.07 -26.57 0.04
N LEU A 100 21.80 -25.86 -1.05
CA LEU A 100 20.50 -25.22 -1.27
C LEU A 100 19.41 -26.25 -1.56
N GLU A 101 19.73 -27.29 -2.33
CA GLU A 101 18.79 -28.38 -2.64
C GLU A 101 18.44 -29.21 -1.40
N ILE A 102 19.44 -29.52 -0.55
CA ILE A 102 19.22 -30.21 0.74
C ILE A 102 18.32 -29.35 1.65
N SER A 103 18.59 -28.05 1.73
CA SER A 103 17.78 -27.13 2.54
C SER A 103 16.34 -27.04 2.05
N ASP A 104 16.11 -27.06 0.74
CA ASP A 104 14.76 -27.01 0.17
C ASP A 104 14.01 -28.33 0.37
N ALA A 105 14.70 -29.47 0.25
CA ALA A 105 14.14 -30.78 0.54
C ALA A 105 13.69 -30.88 2.01
N LEU A 106 14.53 -30.42 2.96
CA LEU A 106 14.19 -30.36 4.38
C LEU A 106 13.02 -29.41 4.67
N ALA A 107 12.98 -28.24 4.03
CA ALA A 107 11.86 -27.30 4.19
C ALA A 107 10.53 -27.89 3.68
N LYS A 108 10.58 -28.67 2.59
CA LYS A 108 9.43 -29.38 2.02
C LYS A 108 8.94 -30.50 2.95
N GLU A 109 9.85 -31.26 3.56
CA GLU A 109 9.49 -32.29 4.55
C GLU A 109 8.86 -31.69 5.82
N LEU A 110 9.32 -30.52 6.23
CA LEU A 110 8.84 -29.84 7.44
C LEU A 110 7.60 -28.95 7.21
N ASN A 111 7.00 -28.95 6.01
CA ASN A 111 5.86 -28.10 5.63
C ASN A 111 6.08 -26.60 5.91
N VAL A 112 7.34 -26.15 5.84
CA VAL A 112 7.68 -24.75 6.00
C VAL A 112 7.44 -24.04 4.65
N PRO A 113 6.72 -22.90 4.61
CA PRO A 113 6.49 -22.18 3.37
C PRO A 113 7.81 -21.85 2.66
N LEU A 114 7.87 -22.15 1.35
CA LEU A 114 9.02 -21.82 0.50
C LEU A 114 9.33 -20.33 0.59
N TYR A 115 10.57 -20.04 1.00
CA TYR A 115 11.06 -18.70 1.22
C TYR A 115 11.23 -17.94 -0.11
N ILE A 116 10.67 -16.73 -0.19
CA ILE A 116 10.78 -15.80 -1.32
C ILE A 116 11.72 -14.67 -0.90
N PRO A 117 12.95 -14.57 -1.45
CA PRO A 117 13.90 -13.56 -1.03
C PRO A 117 13.45 -12.13 -1.40
N PRO A 118 13.81 -11.13 -0.58
CA PRO A 118 13.58 -9.73 -0.89
C PRO A 118 14.48 -9.24 -2.06
N ASN A 119 13.94 -8.30 -2.82
CA ASN A 119 14.40 -7.80 -4.13
C ASN A 119 15.90 -7.43 -4.21
N PHE A 120 16.58 -7.91 -5.26
CA PHE A 120 17.84 -7.38 -5.79
C PHE A 120 17.58 -6.66 -7.13
N PRO A 121 18.46 -5.73 -7.57
CA PRO A 121 18.25 -4.95 -8.78
C PRO A 121 18.18 -5.84 -10.04
N PRO A 122 17.22 -5.59 -10.95
CA PRO A 122 16.93 -6.48 -12.08
C PRO A 122 18.05 -6.45 -13.13
N SER A 123 18.46 -7.62 -13.63
CA SER A 123 19.32 -7.76 -14.80
C SER A 123 18.63 -7.23 -16.08
N LYS A 124 19.36 -7.06 -17.19
CA LYS A 124 18.75 -6.66 -18.48
C LYS A 124 17.67 -7.65 -18.97
N ALA A 125 17.83 -8.94 -18.69
CA ALA A 125 16.83 -9.96 -18.99
C ALA A 125 15.63 -9.88 -18.04
N ASP A 126 15.84 -9.50 -16.78
CA ASP A 126 14.75 -9.23 -15.83
C ASP A 126 14.00 -7.95 -16.18
N LYS A 127 14.66 -6.93 -16.75
CA LYS A 127 14.03 -5.72 -17.25
C LYS A 127 13.13 -5.99 -18.45
N SER A 128 13.59 -6.77 -19.43
CA SER A 128 12.76 -7.14 -20.59
C SER A 128 11.61 -8.08 -20.21
N LYS A 129 11.84 -9.00 -19.26
CA LYS A 129 10.79 -9.87 -18.71
C LYS A 129 9.81 -9.09 -17.84
N ALA A 130 10.26 -8.12 -17.05
CA ALA A 130 9.42 -7.21 -16.27
C ALA A 130 8.62 -6.26 -17.16
N GLU A 131 9.20 -5.76 -18.26
CA GLU A 131 8.48 -5.00 -19.29
C GLU A 131 7.41 -5.87 -19.95
N ALA A 132 7.71 -7.11 -20.33
CA ALA A 132 6.71 -8.03 -20.88
C ALA A 132 5.60 -8.40 -19.88
N ILE A 133 5.93 -8.51 -18.58
CA ILE A 133 4.96 -8.75 -17.50
C ILE A 133 4.12 -7.49 -17.24
N ASN A 134 4.72 -6.30 -17.23
CA ASN A 134 4.01 -5.02 -17.10
C ASN A 134 3.11 -4.76 -18.29
N LEU A 135 3.56 -5.12 -19.50
CA LEU A 135 2.76 -5.07 -20.72
C LEU A 135 1.54 -5.98 -20.58
N ARG A 136 1.73 -7.25 -20.17
CA ARG A 136 0.63 -8.20 -19.93
C ARG A 136 -0.36 -7.71 -18.87
N LYS A 137 0.10 -7.04 -17.81
CA LYS A 137 -0.75 -6.52 -16.72
C LYS A 137 -1.51 -5.26 -17.11
N GLN A 138 -0.93 -4.41 -17.96
CA GLN A 138 -1.66 -3.28 -18.56
C GLN A 138 -2.72 -3.74 -19.56
N THR A 139 -2.51 -4.89 -20.21
CA THR A 139 -3.40 -5.39 -21.28
C THR A 139 -4.51 -6.33 -20.83
N ASP A 140 -4.60 -6.71 -19.56
CA ASP A 140 -5.76 -7.47 -19.05
C ASP A 140 -6.96 -6.53 -18.83
N PHE A 141 -7.48 -6.00 -19.94
CA PHE A 141 -8.61 -5.08 -19.94
C PHE A 141 -9.90 -5.77 -19.50
N ALA A 142 -10.06 -7.06 -19.82
CA ALA A 142 -11.24 -7.84 -19.44
C ALA A 142 -11.46 -7.92 -17.91
N SER A 143 -10.40 -7.78 -17.11
CA SER A 143 -10.50 -7.77 -15.64
C SER A 143 -10.89 -6.40 -15.02
N LYS A 144 -10.94 -5.32 -15.81
CA LYS A 144 -11.11 -3.95 -15.31
C LYS A 144 -12.58 -3.52 -15.24
N ASP A 145 -12.89 -2.57 -14.38
CA ASP A 145 -14.21 -1.98 -14.21
C ASP A 145 -14.60 -1.12 -15.42
N ASN A 146 -15.90 -1.05 -15.75
CA ASN A 146 -16.39 -0.27 -16.90
C ASN A 146 -15.96 1.20 -16.84
N SER A 147 -15.96 1.80 -15.66
CA SER A 147 -15.43 3.14 -15.37
C SER A 147 -13.95 3.24 -15.73
N LYS A 148 -13.15 2.26 -15.30
CA LYS A 148 -11.71 2.18 -15.57
C LYS A 148 -11.42 2.05 -17.05
N LEU A 149 -12.17 1.22 -17.78
CA LEU A 149 -12.06 1.08 -19.23
C LEU A 149 -12.28 2.43 -19.93
N ARG A 150 -13.32 3.17 -19.54
CA ARG A 150 -13.61 4.50 -20.10
C ARG A 150 -12.50 5.52 -19.78
N SER A 151 -12.01 5.54 -18.55
CA SER A 151 -10.89 6.40 -18.14
C SER A 151 -9.60 6.09 -18.92
N MET A 152 -9.35 4.81 -19.22
CA MET A 152 -8.22 4.37 -20.04
C MET A 152 -8.39 4.72 -21.54
N LEU A 153 -9.61 4.68 -22.07
CA LEU A 153 -9.94 5.11 -23.43
C LEU A 153 -9.82 6.63 -23.59
N GLU A 154 -10.30 7.41 -22.61
CA GLU A 154 -10.16 8.87 -22.58
C GLU A 154 -8.69 9.27 -22.62
N ALA A 155 -7.83 8.62 -21.82
CA ALA A 155 -6.38 8.85 -21.83
C ALA A 155 -5.70 8.46 -23.16
N ARG A 156 -6.35 7.67 -24.01
CA ARG A 156 -5.90 7.34 -25.38
C ARG A 156 -6.59 8.18 -26.46
N LYS A 157 -7.44 9.14 -26.07
CA LYS A 157 -8.27 9.96 -26.96
C LYS A 157 -9.18 9.11 -27.86
N LEU A 158 -9.66 7.98 -27.32
CA LEU A 158 -10.57 7.05 -27.99
C LEU A 158 -12.01 7.25 -27.49
N SER A 159 -12.98 6.80 -28.28
CA SER A 159 -14.40 6.83 -27.89
C SER A 159 -14.66 5.97 -26.66
N THR A 160 -15.36 6.55 -25.68
CA THR A 160 -15.76 5.92 -24.41
C THR A 160 -17.19 5.35 -24.43
N LEU A 161 -17.88 5.46 -25.56
CA LEU A 161 -19.27 5.01 -25.74
C LEU A 161 -19.34 3.54 -26.16
N GLY A 162 -20.44 2.87 -25.84
CA GLY A 162 -20.72 1.49 -26.25
C GLY A 162 -20.68 0.47 -25.11
N PRO A 163 -21.03 -0.79 -25.42
CA PRO A 163 -21.02 -1.91 -24.48
C PRO A 163 -19.58 -2.29 -24.08
N ARG A 164 -19.47 -3.01 -22.95
CA ARG A 164 -18.19 -3.42 -22.35
C ARG A 164 -17.24 -4.09 -23.35
N ASP A 165 -17.74 -5.04 -24.14
CA ASP A 165 -16.91 -5.81 -25.07
C ASP A 165 -16.28 -4.92 -26.14
N GLU A 166 -17.00 -3.90 -26.62
CA GLU A 166 -16.44 -2.92 -27.55
C GLU A 166 -15.38 -2.02 -26.89
N LEU A 167 -15.56 -1.65 -25.61
CA LEU A 167 -14.56 -0.88 -24.87
C LEU A 167 -13.27 -1.70 -24.70
N VAL A 168 -13.40 -2.98 -24.36
CA VAL A 168 -12.27 -3.92 -24.23
C VAL A 168 -11.57 -4.09 -25.57
N GLN A 169 -12.31 -4.38 -26.64
CA GLN A 169 -11.74 -4.57 -27.99
C GLN A 169 -10.96 -3.34 -28.48
N ARG A 170 -11.46 -2.12 -28.20
CA ARG A 170 -10.76 -0.88 -28.57
C ARG A 170 -9.46 -0.69 -27.80
N LEU A 171 -9.43 -1.06 -26.52
CA LEU A 171 -8.22 -1.04 -25.71
C LEU A 171 -7.24 -2.14 -26.13
N GLU A 172 -7.72 -3.32 -26.51
CA GLU A 172 -6.88 -4.40 -27.06
C GLU A 172 -6.24 -3.98 -28.39
N ALA A 173 -6.96 -3.25 -29.24
CA ALA A 173 -6.42 -2.66 -30.47
C ALA A 173 -5.40 -1.53 -30.20
N HIS A 174 -5.49 -0.86 -29.04
CA HIS A 174 -4.62 0.25 -28.64
C HIS A 174 -4.06 0.03 -27.22
N PRO A 175 -3.21 -1.00 -27.04
CA PRO A 175 -2.87 -1.50 -25.70
C PRO A 175 -2.07 -0.47 -24.89
N MET A 176 -1.26 0.34 -25.55
CA MET A 176 -0.36 1.30 -24.92
C MET A 176 -0.96 2.71 -24.94
N VAL A 177 -0.75 3.44 -23.86
CA VAL A 177 -0.89 4.90 -23.82
C VAL A 177 0.50 5.50 -23.73
N ASP A 178 0.85 6.35 -24.71
CA ASP A 178 2.07 7.12 -24.63
C ASP A 178 1.86 8.31 -23.72
N TYR A 179 2.28 8.19 -22.46
CA TYR A 179 2.18 9.29 -21.50
C TYR A 179 3.21 10.40 -21.75
N GLU A 180 4.25 10.17 -22.53
CA GLU A 180 5.31 11.16 -22.77
C GLU A 180 4.83 12.31 -23.65
N GLN A 181 3.82 12.10 -24.48
CA GLN A 181 3.23 13.14 -25.32
C GLN A 181 2.45 14.21 -24.51
N TYR A 182 2.12 13.94 -23.24
CA TYR A 182 1.36 14.86 -22.41
C TYR A 182 2.27 15.84 -21.66
N THR A 183 1.76 17.05 -21.46
CA THR A 183 2.37 18.06 -20.60
C THR A 183 2.26 17.69 -19.13
N THR A 184 3.10 18.30 -18.29
CA THR A 184 3.05 18.10 -16.83
C THR A 184 1.68 18.43 -16.24
N ASP A 185 1.00 19.44 -16.77
CA ASP A 185 -0.32 19.90 -16.30
C ASP A 185 -1.43 18.95 -16.73
N GLU A 186 -1.39 18.44 -17.96
CA GLU A 186 -2.33 17.40 -18.42
C GLU A 186 -2.19 16.12 -17.58
N LEU A 187 -0.96 15.73 -17.24
CA LEU A 187 -0.69 14.60 -16.36
C LEU A 187 -1.22 14.85 -14.94
N SER A 188 -1.06 16.06 -14.39
CA SER A 188 -1.66 16.45 -13.11
C SER A 188 -3.17 16.36 -13.14
N ALA A 189 -3.79 16.85 -14.23
CA ALA A 189 -5.24 16.84 -14.40
C ALA A 189 -5.76 15.41 -14.52
N MET A 190 -5.10 14.54 -15.27
CA MET A 190 -5.43 13.11 -15.35
C MET A 190 -5.32 12.43 -13.99
N ALA A 191 -4.24 12.66 -13.25
CA ALA A 191 -4.05 12.08 -11.93
C ALA A 191 -5.12 12.56 -10.92
N SER A 192 -5.51 13.84 -11.02
CA SER A 192 -6.56 14.44 -10.19
C SER A 192 -7.95 13.87 -10.50
N ARG A 193 -8.32 13.73 -11.79
CA ARG A 193 -9.58 13.07 -12.20
C ARG A 193 -9.68 11.63 -11.71
N ARG A 194 -8.54 10.95 -11.58
CA ARG A 194 -8.45 9.59 -11.04
C ARG A 194 -8.38 9.54 -9.51
N HIS A 195 -8.51 10.68 -8.81
CA HIS A 195 -8.40 10.78 -7.35
C HIS A 195 -7.15 10.11 -6.79
N MET A 196 -6.04 10.16 -7.55
CA MET A 196 -4.77 9.62 -7.07
C MET A 196 -4.28 10.50 -5.92
N ARG A 197 -4.08 9.90 -4.74
CA ARG A 197 -3.49 10.61 -3.59
C ARG A 197 -2.17 11.25 -4.01
N THR A 198 -1.96 12.53 -3.72
CA THR A 198 -0.78 13.31 -4.17
C THR A 198 -0.49 13.21 -5.68
N GLY A 199 -1.49 12.92 -6.51
CA GLY A 199 -1.33 12.59 -7.94
C GLY A 199 -0.66 13.68 -8.79
N ALA A 200 -0.84 14.94 -8.40
CA ALA A 200 -0.24 16.09 -9.07
C ALA A 200 1.19 16.42 -8.60
N THR A 201 1.70 15.73 -7.57
CA THR A 201 3.01 16.01 -6.96
C THR A 201 4.14 15.32 -7.71
N GLY A 202 5.28 16.00 -7.82
CA GLY A 202 6.53 15.45 -8.36
C GLY A 202 6.80 15.81 -9.83
N PRO A 203 7.99 15.43 -10.33
CA PRO A 203 8.39 15.68 -11.72
C PRO A 203 7.56 14.85 -12.70
N LYS A 204 7.55 15.25 -13.98
CA LYS A 204 6.81 14.57 -15.07
C LYS A 204 6.98 13.05 -15.05
N ALA A 205 8.21 12.56 -14.94
CA ALA A 205 8.51 11.13 -14.90
C ALA A 205 7.79 10.38 -13.75
N VAL A 206 7.69 11.01 -12.57
CA VAL A 206 6.97 10.43 -11.41
C VAL A 206 5.46 10.37 -11.71
N LYS A 207 4.88 11.41 -12.29
CA LYS A 207 3.46 11.40 -12.69
C LYS A 207 3.15 10.29 -13.68
N ILE A 208 4.01 10.12 -14.69
CA ILE A 208 3.89 9.04 -15.69
C ILE A 208 3.96 7.67 -15.03
N ALA A 209 4.95 7.43 -14.17
CA ALA A 209 5.10 6.15 -13.46
C ALA A 209 3.85 5.83 -12.62
N ARG A 210 3.29 6.83 -11.94
CA ARG A 210 2.11 6.65 -11.08
C ARG A 210 0.83 6.46 -11.88
N LEU A 211 0.67 7.12 -13.03
CA LEU A 211 -0.45 6.87 -13.94
C LEU A 211 -0.41 5.46 -14.52
N ARG A 212 0.80 4.97 -14.89
CA ARG A 212 1.00 3.57 -15.30
C ARG A 212 0.65 2.58 -14.19
N MET A 213 1.04 2.86 -12.95
CA MET A 213 0.67 2.05 -11.79
C MET A 213 -0.84 2.08 -11.53
N ASN A 214 -1.49 3.24 -11.67
CA ASN A 214 -2.94 3.35 -11.56
C ASN A 214 -3.64 2.57 -12.69
N ASP A 215 -3.06 2.51 -13.90
CA ASP A 215 -3.59 1.68 -14.99
C ASP A 215 -3.53 0.18 -14.70
N GLU A 216 -2.67 -0.29 -13.78
CA GLU A 216 -2.67 -1.68 -13.32
C GLU A 216 -3.86 -2.03 -12.41
N LEU A 217 -4.51 -1.03 -11.80
CA LEU A 217 -5.69 -1.25 -10.97
C LEU A 217 -6.87 -1.72 -11.80
N LYS A 218 -7.72 -2.56 -11.20
CA LYS A 218 -8.98 -3.01 -11.82
C LYS A 218 -10.03 -1.91 -11.80
N ARG A 219 -10.12 -1.17 -10.69
CA ARG A 219 -11.12 -0.11 -10.48
C ARG A 219 -10.66 1.26 -10.90
N ASP A 220 -11.64 2.12 -11.18
CA ASP A 220 -11.42 3.54 -11.30
C ASP A 220 -11.42 4.19 -9.91
N THR A 221 -10.26 4.63 -9.46
CA THR A 221 -10.11 5.30 -8.17
C THR A 221 -10.84 6.64 -8.11
N GLY A 222 -11.21 7.23 -9.26
CA GLY A 222 -12.01 8.46 -9.34
C GLY A 222 -13.53 8.23 -9.27
N ASN A 223 -14.01 6.99 -9.35
CA ASN A 223 -15.45 6.71 -9.35
C ASN A 223 -16.00 6.53 -7.93
N THR A 224 -16.45 7.63 -7.32
CA THR A 224 -16.93 7.63 -5.92
C THR A 224 -18.04 6.61 -5.63
N PRO A 225 -19.12 6.51 -6.43
CA PRO A 225 -20.16 5.49 -6.21
C PRO A 225 -19.64 4.05 -6.21
N GLU A 226 -18.68 3.74 -7.09
CA GLU A 226 -18.04 2.43 -7.13
C GLU A 226 -17.21 2.18 -5.88
N GLY A 227 -16.42 3.19 -5.48
CA GLY A 227 -15.62 3.16 -4.26
C GLY A 227 -16.46 2.97 -3.00
N GLU A 228 -17.64 3.62 -2.91
CA GLU A 228 -18.59 3.46 -1.81
C GLU A 228 -19.15 2.05 -1.75
N LEU A 229 -19.58 1.49 -2.89
CA LEU A 229 -20.10 0.13 -2.95
C LEU A 229 -19.02 -0.89 -2.55
N TYR A 230 -17.81 -0.68 -3.05
CA TYR A 230 -16.64 -1.49 -2.73
C TYR A 230 -16.28 -1.42 -1.24
N GLY A 231 -16.32 -0.22 -0.65
CA GLY A 231 -16.13 -0.01 0.79
C GLY A 231 -17.21 -0.68 1.64
N CYS A 232 -18.47 -0.63 1.21
CA CYS A 232 -19.58 -1.34 1.90
C CYS A 232 -19.36 -2.86 1.89
N ILE A 233 -19.02 -3.45 0.74
CA ILE A 233 -18.78 -4.89 0.64
C ILE A 233 -17.58 -5.30 1.51
N SER A 234 -16.49 -4.52 1.50
CA SER A 234 -15.32 -4.73 2.37
C SER A 234 -15.71 -4.75 3.85
N ALA A 235 -16.51 -3.77 4.28
CA ALA A 235 -16.98 -3.69 5.66
C ALA A 235 -17.80 -4.93 6.06
N ILE A 236 -18.66 -5.44 5.16
CA ILE A 236 -19.42 -6.66 5.41
C ILE A 236 -18.52 -7.89 5.53
N GLU A 237 -17.53 -8.05 4.66
CA GLU A 237 -16.53 -9.14 4.78
C GLU A 237 -15.83 -9.09 6.15
N MET A 238 -15.46 -7.89 6.60
CA MET A 238 -14.88 -7.67 7.93
C MET A 238 -15.85 -8.07 9.05
N PHE A 239 -17.14 -7.69 8.96
CA PHE A 239 -18.15 -8.05 9.94
C PHE A 239 -18.40 -9.56 10.00
N VAL A 240 -18.52 -10.24 8.86
CA VAL A 240 -18.64 -11.72 8.82
C VAL A 240 -17.44 -12.36 9.52
N GLY A 241 -16.23 -11.88 9.25
CA GLY A 241 -15.02 -12.32 9.95
C GLY A 241 -15.07 -12.08 11.46
N ALA A 242 -15.54 -10.91 11.88
CA ALA A 242 -15.69 -10.57 13.30
C ALA A 242 -16.72 -11.47 14.01
N PHE A 243 -17.92 -11.63 13.44
CA PHE A 243 -18.95 -12.49 14.01
C PHE A 243 -18.52 -13.95 14.11
N ARG A 244 -17.77 -14.47 13.11
CA ARG A 244 -17.17 -15.81 13.19
C ARG A 244 -16.19 -15.93 14.36
N ARG A 245 -15.35 -14.92 14.59
CA ARG A 245 -14.41 -14.90 15.73
C ARG A 245 -15.14 -14.89 17.07
N GLU A 246 -16.18 -14.08 17.21
CA GLU A 246 -16.97 -14.04 18.45
C GLU A 246 -17.77 -15.33 18.67
N LYS A 247 -18.38 -15.91 17.62
CA LYS A 247 -18.99 -17.25 17.69
C LYS A 247 -18.00 -18.28 18.23
N ASN A 248 -16.78 -18.28 17.70
CA ASN A 248 -15.74 -19.22 18.14
C ASN A 248 -15.26 -18.95 19.58
N ARG A 249 -15.30 -17.71 20.06
CA ARG A 249 -15.03 -17.39 21.47
C ARG A 249 -16.12 -17.92 22.39
N VAL A 250 -17.38 -17.70 22.02
CA VAL A 250 -18.53 -18.22 22.76
C VAL A 250 -18.49 -19.76 22.85
N LEU A 251 -18.15 -20.44 21.76
CA LEU A 251 -17.95 -21.90 21.76
C LEU A 251 -16.88 -22.39 22.75
N ARG A 252 -15.94 -21.52 23.13
CA ARG A 252 -14.91 -21.79 24.15
C ARG A 252 -15.29 -21.26 25.54
N GLY A 253 -16.51 -20.80 25.74
CA GLY A 253 -16.97 -20.18 26.99
C GLY A 253 -16.45 -18.76 27.24
N ASP A 254 -15.90 -18.12 26.20
CA ASP A 254 -15.43 -16.73 26.26
C ASP A 254 -16.52 -15.75 25.77
N TYR A 255 -17.03 -14.97 26.71
CA TYR A 255 -18.08 -13.96 26.52
C TYR A 255 -17.50 -12.53 26.55
N SER A 256 -16.23 -12.35 26.19
CA SER A 256 -15.60 -11.02 26.12
C SER A 256 -16.34 -10.04 25.22
N PHE A 257 -17.10 -10.53 24.23
CA PHE A 257 -17.91 -9.70 23.33
C PHE A 257 -18.91 -8.81 24.07
N VAL A 258 -19.39 -9.23 25.23
CA VAL A 258 -20.30 -8.47 26.10
C VAL A 258 -19.65 -7.19 26.63
N LYS A 259 -18.32 -7.16 26.71
CA LYS A 259 -17.51 -6.00 27.12
C LYS A 259 -17.03 -5.17 25.92
N SER A 260 -17.17 -5.68 24.71
CA SER A 260 -16.64 -5.05 23.50
C SER A 260 -17.70 -4.16 22.86
N PHE A 261 -17.45 -2.85 22.88
CA PHE A 261 -18.31 -1.85 22.23
C PHE A 261 -18.15 -1.81 20.69
N GLY A 262 -17.28 -2.64 20.12
CA GLY A 262 -16.81 -2.50 18.73
C GLY A 262 -17.69 -3.12 17.64
N CYS A 263 -18.68 -3.95 17.97
CA CYS A 263 -19.59 -4.55 17.00
C CYS A 263 -21.04 -4.13 17.30
N ARG A 264 -21.69 -3.49 16.32
CA ARG A 264 -23.10 -3.03 16.35
C ARG A 264 -24.06 -4.10 16.89
N PRO A 265 -25.19 -3.65 17.47
CA PRO A 265 -25.43 -3.87 18.88
C PRO A 265 -25.34 -5.37 19.22
N ALA A 266 -24.25 -5.78 19.85
CA ALA A 266 -24.25 -7.04 20.57
C ALA A 266 -25.30 -6.95 21.69
N PRO A 267 -26.14 -7.98 21.89
CA PRO A 267 -27.12 -7.95 22.96
C PRO A 267 -26.42 -7.73 24.29
N THR A 268 -27.01 -6.88 25.13
CA THR A 268 -26.42 -6.57 26.43
C THR A 268 -26.38 -7.82 27.30
N LEU A 269 -25.47 -7.88 28.29
CA LEU A 269 -25.47 -8.96 29.28
C LEU A 269 -26.85 -9.15 29.93
N LYS A 270 -27.58 -8.04 30.09
CA LYS A 270 -28.92 -8.03 30.64
C LYS A 270 -29.91 -8.74 29.72
N GLU A 271 -29.92 -8.41 28.43
CA GLU A 271 -30.74 -9.08 27.41
C GLU A 271 -30.43 -10.58 27.33
N LEU A 272 -29.14 -10.95 27.35
CA LEU A 272 -28.74 -12.35 27.34
C LEU A 272 -29.22 -13.13 28.57
N LEU A 273 -29.20 -12.53 29.76
CA LEU A 273 -29.75 -13.18 30.95
C LEU A 273 -31.28 -13.23 30.93
N HIS A 274 -31.91 -12.16 30.47
CA HIS A 274 -33.36 -12.03 30.37
C HIS A 274 -33.96 -13.07 29.42
N GLU A 275 -33.42 -13.22 28.20
CA GLU A 275 -33.87 -14.24 27.24
C GLU A 275 -33.70 -15.68 27.76
N ARG A 276 -32.90 -15.85 28.82
CA ARG A 276 -32.60 -17.14 29.45
C ARG A 276 -33.34 -17.36 30.75
N ASN A 277 -34.15 -16.39 31.18
CA ASN A 277 -34.79 -16.39 32.49
C ASN A 277 -33.78 -16.57 33.64
N LEU A 278 -32.56 -16.03 33.47
CA LEU A 278 -31.51 -16.09 34.47
C LEU A 278 -31.54 -14.85 35.37
N PRO A 279 -31.19 -14.96 36.66
CA PRO A 279 -31.16 -13.81 37.55
C PRO A 279 -30.23 -12.70 37.04
N GLU A 280 -30.75 -11.47 37.00
CA GLU A 280 -30.02 -10.28 36.54
C GLU A 280 -29.25 -9.55 37.65
N SER A 281 -29.33 -10.01 38.89
CA SER A 281 -28.71 -9.36 40.07
C SER A 281 -27.19 -9.60 40.15
N GLY A 282 -26.47 -8.73 40.88
CA GLY A 282 -25.03 -8.86 41.13
C GLY A 282 -24.13 -8.15 40.12
N ASN A 283 -22.82 -8.29 40.28
CA ASN A 283 -21.82 -7.65 39.43
C ASN A 283 -21.65 -8.38 38.08
N ILE A 284 -20.95 -7.74 37.13
CA ILE A 284 -20.76 -8.26 35.76
C ILE A 284 -20.11 -9.67 35.77
N ALA A 285 -19.14 -9.90 36.65
CA ALA A 285 -18.46 -11.20 36.73
C ALA A 285 -19.43 -12.32 37.16
N THR A 286 -20.27 -12.06 38.17
CA THR A 286 -21.28 -13.03 38.62
C THR A 286 -22.32 -13.31 37.54
N LYS A 287 -22.75 -12.27 36.80
CA LYS A 287 -23.68 -12.38 35.68
C LYS A 287 -23.12 -13.24 34.53
N LEU A 288 -21.87 -12.98 34.14
CA LEU A 288 -21.18 -13.77 33.11
C LEU A 288 -21.01 -15.22 33.53
N GLU A 289 -20.66 -15.47 34.79
CA GLU A 289 -20.48 -16.83 35.29
C GLU A 289 -21.78 -17.63 35.30
N ARG A 290 -22.93 -17.00 35.58
CA ARG A 290 -24.24 -17.65 35.43
C ARG A 290 -24.51 -18.04 33.98
N LEU A 291 -24.25 -17.13 33.04
CA LEU A 291 -24.43 -17.40 31.62
C LEU A 291 -23.54 -18.56 31.15
N ARG A 292 -22.28 -18.60 31.59
CA ARG A 292 -21.35 -19.71 31.31
C ARG A 292 -21.86 -21.04 31.85
N LYS A 293 -22.35 -21.08 33.09
CA LYS A 293 -22.88 -22.30 33.70
C LYS A 293 -24.13 -22.80 33.00
N ASP A 294 -25.05 -21.90 32.64
CA ASP A 294 -26.23 -22.24 31.85
C ASP A 294 -25.84 -22.81 30.47
N ASP A 295 -24.87 -22.19 29.78
CA ASP A 295 -24.42 -22.67 28.48
C ASP A 295 -23.58 -23.96 28.56
N ALA A 296 -22.81 -24.19 29.63
CA ALA A 296 -22.08 -25.43 29.86
C ALA A 296 -22.99 -26.64 30.06
N SER A 297 -24.23 -26.43 30.50
CA SER A 297 -25.24 -27.49 30.62
C SER A 297 -25.87 -27.90 29.27
N ARG A 298 -25.43 -27.29 28.15
CA ARG A 298 -26.06 -27.41 26.83
C ARG A 298 -25.07 -27.92 25.80
N GLY A 299 -25.60 -28.58 24.76
CA GLY A 299 -24.79 -29.06 23.64
C GLY A 299 -24.20 -27.92 22.78
N THR A 300 -24.87 -26.76 22.73
CA THR A 300 -24.37 -25.56 22.06
C THR A 300 -24.68 -24.31 22.90
N PRO A 301 -23.72 -23.38 23.08
CA PRO A 301 -23.96 -22.16 23.82
C PRO A 301 -25.00 -21.30 23.11
N PHE A 302 -25.93 -20.73 23.87
CA PHE A 302 -27.02 -19.94 23.34
C PHE A 302 -26.57 -18.76 22.47
N ALA A 303 -25.50 -18.07 22.88
CA ALA A 303 -25.02 -16.91 22.15
C ALA A 303 -24.48 -17.23 20.74
N THR A 304 -24.22 -18.51 20.41
CA THR A 304 -23.82 -18.87 19.04
C THR A 304 -24.94 -18.60 18.03
N ARG A 305 -26.21 -18.75 18.42
CA ARG A 305 -27.36 -18.51 17.54
C ARG A 305 -27.45 -17.05 17.09
N ILE A 306 -27.03 -16.13 17.96
CA ILE A 306 -27.01 -14.68 17.70
C ILE A 306 -26.01 -14.40 16.58
N PHE A 307 -24.79 -14.93 16.72
CA PHE A 307 -23.75 -14.76 15.72
C PHE A 307 -24.06 -15.52 14.42
N GLU A 308 -24.72 -16.67 14.48
CA GLU A 308 -25.18 -17.38 13.28
C GLU A 308 -26.16 -16.55 12.46
N LYS A 309 -27.15 -15.93 13.14
CA LYS A 309 -28.07 -15.00 12.50
C LYS A 309 -27.32 -13.81 11.90
N GLN A 310 -26.44 -13.16 12.66
CA GLN A 310 -25.64 -12.02 12.15
C GLN A 310 -24.75 -12.39 10.96
N ILE A 311 -24.14 -13.58 10.97
CA ILE A 311 -23.36 -14.10 9.84
C ILE A 311 -24.27 -14.33 8.63
N SER A 312 -25.46 -14.90 8.84
CA SER A 312 -26.44 -15.13 7.77
C SER A 312 -26.90 -13.81 7.15
N ASP A 313 -27.34 -12.86 7.97
CA ASP A 313 -27.82 -11.55 7.54
C ASP A 313 -26.71 -10.79 6.77
N ALA A 314 -25.49 -10.79 7.31
CA ALA A 314 -24.34 -10.17 6.66
C ALA A 314 -23.97 -10.84 5.33
N ARG A 315 -24.09 -12.17 5.21
CA ARG A 315 -23.86 -12.87 3.93
C ARG A 315 -24.92 -12.54 2.89
N SER A 316 -26.19 -12.48 3.29
CA SER A 316 -27.28 -12.09 2.39
C SER A 316 -27.08 -10.67 1.87
N GLU A 317 -26.66 -9.75 2.75
CA GLU A 317 -26.35 -8.38 2.36
C GLU A 317 -25.10 -8.30 1.47
N TRP A 318 -24.05 -9.09 1.77
CA TRP A 318 -22.87 -9.20 0.91
C TRP A 318 -23.25 -9.63 -0.50
N GLU A 319 -24.08 -10.67 -0.63
CA GLU A 319 -24.53 -11.19 -1.93
C GLU A 319 -25.36 -10.16 -2.69
N ARG A 320 -26.27 -9.46 -2.00
CA ARG A 320 -27.05 -8.38 -2.58
C ARG A 320 -26.17 -7.25 -3.12
N LEU A 321 -25.16 -6.84 -2.36
CA LEU A 321 -24.21 -5.80 -2.79
C LEU A 321 -23.26 -6.30 -3.89
N ARG A 322 -22.87 -7.58 -3.87
CA ARG A 322 -22.06 -8.21 -4.91
C ARG A 322 -22.78 -8.14 -6.25
N VAL A 323 -24.04 -8.59 -6.34
CA VAL A 323 -24.82 -8.52 -7.59
C VAL A 323 -24.89 -7.09 -8.11
N LYS A 324 -25.21 -6.13 -7.24
CA LYS A 324 -25.23 -4.71 -7.60
C LYS A 324 -23.87 -4.21 -8.09
N PHE A 325 -22.78 -4.69 -7.49
CA PHE A 325 -21.42 -4.35 -7.90
C PHE A 325 -21.10 -4.92 -9.27
N GLU A 326 -21.38 -6.19 -9.52
CA GLU A 326 -21.12 -6.87 -10.78
C GLU A 326 -21.94 -6.25 -11.92
N GLU A 327 -23.21 -5.88 -11.68
CA GLU A 327 -24.05 -5.13 -12.63
C GLU A 327 -23.48 -3.75 -12.95
N PHE A 328 -23.06 -3.01 -11.92
CA PHE A 328 -22.55 -1.64 -12.09
C PHE A 328 -21.20 -1.60 -12.79
N THR A 329 -20.32 -2.54 -12.44
CA THR A 329 -18.92 -2.55 -12.91
C THR A 329 -18.68 -3.41 -14.15
N GLY A 330 -19.56 -4.38 -14.41
CA GLY A 330 -19.41 -5.36 -15.48
C GLY A 330 -18.34 -6.42 -15.21
N ARG A 331 -17.79 -6.52 -13.99
CA ARG A 331 -16.81 -7.57 -13.63
C ARG A 331 -17.31 -8.44 -12.48
N PRO A 332 -16.98 -9.74 -12.45
CA PRO A 332 -17.28 -10.58 -11.31
C PRO A 332 -16.43 -10.18 -10.09
N LEU A 333 -17.04 -10.17 -8.91
CA LEU A 333 -16.37 -9.90 -7.65
C LEU A 333 -16.34 -11.17 -6.79
N ARG A 334 -15.15 -11.76 -6.66
CA ARG A 334 -14.95 -12.95 -5.81
C ARG A 334 -14.76 -12.58 -4.34
N CYS A 335 -13.86 -11.64 -4.08
CA CYS A 335 -13.52 -11.19 -2.74
C CYS A 335 -12.91 -9.79 -2.80
N VAL A 336 -13.41 -8.87 -1.98
CA VAL A 336 -12.87 -7.50 -1.91
C VAL A 336 -11.48 -7.51 -1.27
N SER A 337 -11.27 -8.33 -0.24
CA SER A 337 -9.96 -8.39 0.42
C SER A 337 -8.81 -8.81 -0.49
N GLU A 338 -9.04 -9.68 -1.47
CA GLU A 338 -8.03 -10.11 -2.45
C GLU A 338 -7.61 -8.96 -3.36
N ASP A 339 -8.59 -8.27 -3.92
CA ASP A 339 -8.36 -7.11 -4.78
C ASP A 339 -7.65 -5.98 -3.99
N LEU A 340 -8.11 -5.64 -2.77
CA LEU A 340 -7.44 -4.66 -1.90
C LEU A 340 -6.00 -5.04 -1.58
N ASN A 341 -5.70 -6.33 -1.40
CA ASN A 341 -4.34 -6.79 -1.19
C ASN A 341 -3.45 -6.54 -2.43
N VAL A 342 -4.00 -6.74 -3.63
CA VAL A 342 -3.30 -6.38 -4.88
C VAL A 342 -3.08 -4.87 -4.96
N GLU A 343 -4.08 -4.06 -4.65
CA GLU A 343 -3.94 -2.58 -4.64
C GLU A 343 -2.89 -2.13 -3.62
N ASN A 344 -2.90 -2.68 -2.41
CA ASN A 344 -1.92 -2.36 -1.37
C ASN A 344 -0.50 -2.72 -1.81
N LYS A 345 -0.30 -3.88 -2.47
CA LYS A 345 1.01 -4.27 -3.02
C LYS A 345 1.46 -3.33 -4.13
N LEU A 346 0.55 -2.77 -4.91
CA LEU A 346 0.87 -1.73 -5.91
C LEU A 346 1.25 -0.42 -5.23
N HIS A 347 0.49 0.02 -4.23
CA HIS A 347 0.83 1.22 -3.45
C HIS A 347 2.19 1.13 -2.76
N GLN A 348 2.58 -0.05 -2.28
CA GLN A 348 3.93 -0.30 -1.75
C GLN A 348 5.03 -0.14 -2.79
N ARG A 349 4.73 -0.06 -4.10
CA ARG A 349 5.68 0.22 -5.17
C ARG A 349 5.69 1.69 -5.60
N ASP A 350 4.81 2.53 -5.06
CA ASP A 350 4.69 3.93 -5.50
C ASP A 350 6.06 4.63 -5.31
N PRO A 351 6.60 5.27 -6.37
CA PRO A 351 7.89 5.96 -6.31
C PRO A 351 7.91 7.11 -5.30
N ILE A 352 6.76 7.63 -4.84
CA ILE A 352 6.75 8.62 -3.74
C ILE A 352 7.15 7.99 -2.41
N TYR A 353 6.80 6.72 -2.15
CA TYR A 353 7.14 6.03 -0.91
C TYR A 353 8.49 5.30 -1.00
N ASN A 354 8.93 4.95 -2.22
CA ASN A 354 10.17 4.22 -2.48
C ASN A 354 11.27 5.05 -3.17
N ALA A 355 11.08 6.37 -3.31
CA ALA A 355 12.20 7.22 -3.70
C ALA A 355 13.35 6.90 -2.74
N PRO A 356 14.57 6.60 -3.23
CA PRO A 356 15.73 6.55 -2.39
C PRO A 356 15.70 7.82 -1.56
N LYS A 357 15.60 7.66 -0.25
CA LYS A 357 15.87 8.77 0.65
C LYS A 357 17.37 9.02 0.54
N ASP A 358 17.78 9.67 -0.54
CA ASP A 358 18.93 10.57 -0.54
C ASP A 358 18.58 11.81 0.30
N ASP A 359 17.76 11.64 1.34
CA ASP A 359 17.64 12.60 2.40
C ASP A 359 19.05 12.70 2.97
N PRO A 360 19.65 13.90 2.99
CA PRO A 360 20.86 14.11 3.79
C PRO A 360 20.57 13.53 5.18
N PRO A 361 21.55 12.85 5.81
CA PRO A 361 21.35 12.20 7.09
C PRO A 361 20.57 13.15 7.99
N VAL A 362 19.42 12.69 8.52
CA VAL A 362 18.51 13.50 9.33
C VAL A 362 19.39 14.31 10.26
N LYS A 363 19.48 15.62 10.01
CA LYS A 363 20.29 16.51 10.85
C LYS A 363 19.79 16.24 12.26
N HIS A 364 20.65 15.68 13.10
CA HIS A 364 20.25 15.34 14.46
C HIS A 364 19.66 16.62 15.04
N MET A 365 18.38 16.59 15.43
CA MET A 365 17.67 17.78 15.91
C MET A 365 18.43 18.43 17.07
N VAL A 366 19.25 17.65 17.77
CA VAL A 366 20.05 18.05 18.92
C VAL A 366 21.48 17.56 18.68
N ASN A 367 22.44 18.49 18.58
CA ASN A 367 23.87 18.20 18.51
C ASN A 367 24.45 18.00 19.93
N TYR A 368 23.77 17.23 20.77
CA TYR A 368 24.15 16.93 22.15
C TYR A 368 24.34 15.43 22.30
N ASP A 369 25.44 14.99 22.91
CA ASP A 369 25.69 13.57 23.19
C ASP A 369 24.87 13.10 24.41
N TRP A 370 23.56 13.07 24.24
CA TRP A 370 22.62 12.67 25.29
C TRP A 370 22.81 11.22 25.74
N ARG A 371 23.54 10.38 25.00
CA ARG A 371 23.74 8.96 25.32
C ARG A 371 24.72 8.75 26.47
N SER A 372 25.63 9.68 26.71
CA SER A 372 26.54 9.67 27.85
C SER A 372 25.91 10.27 29.12
N SER A 373 24.71 10.84 29.01
CA SER A 373 23.96 11.39 30.14
C SER A 373 23.51 10.31 31.12
N HIS A 374 23.56 10.62 32.42
CA HIS A 374 22.94 9.81 33.47
C HIS A 374 21.39 9.71 33.35
N TRP A 375 20.76 10.54 32.51
CA TRP A 375 19.34 10.46 32.17
C TRP A 375 19.04 9.52 30.99
N ALA A 376 20.06 9.04 30.27
CA ALA A 376 19.90 8.29 29.02
C ALA A 376 19.07 7.01 29.16
N ASP A 377 19.12 6.35 30.32
CA ASP A 377 18.40 5.10 30.58
C ASP A 377 16.91 5.30 30.91
N ARG A 378 16.48 6.54 31.12
CA ARG A 378 15.07 6.83 31.43
C ARG A 378 14.19 6.70 30.21
N SER A 379 12.95 6.22 30.43
CA SER A 379 11.95 6.19 29.36
C SER A 379 11.54 7.61 28.96
N LEU A 380 11.02 7.77 27.74
CA LEU A 380 10.51 9.07 27.27
C LEU A 380 9.45 9.65 28.21
N HIS A 381 8.59 8.79 28.75
CA HIS A 381 7.52 9.19 29.68
C HIS A 381 8.07 9.70 31.01
N GLN A 382 9.07 8.99 31.57
CA GLN A 382 9.74 9.43 32.80
C GLN A 382 10.45 10.77 32.60
N LEU A 383 11.15 10.95 31.48
CA LEU A 383 11.82 12.21 31.16
C LEU A 383 10.83 13.36 31.00
N LEU A 384 9.69 13.09 30.38
CA LEU A 384 8.64 14.08 30.20
C LEU A 384 8.07 14.57 31.53
N ASP A 385 7.78 13.65 32.45
CA ASP A 385 7.25 13.99 33.77
C ASP A 385 8.28 14.78 34.59
N ILE A 386 9.55 14.37 34.55
CA ILE A 386 10.65 15.08 35.22
C ILE A 386 10.82 16.48 34.61
N ALA A 387 10.88 16.60 33.28
CA ALA A 387 11.04 17.86 32.59
C ALA A 387 9.89 18.84 32.89
N LYS A 388 8.63 18.36 32.86
CA LYS A 388 7.47 19.18 33.27
C LYS A 388 7.56 19.62 34.71
N SER A 389 7.90 18.71 35.63
CA SER A 389 8.00 19.02 37.06
C SER A 389 9.06 20.07 37.35
N ARG A 390 10.12 20.12 36.54
CA ARG A 390 11.20 21.11 36.63
C ARG A 390 10.91 22.40 35.85
N GLY A 391 9.76 22.49 35.18
CA GLY A 391 9.33 23.70 34.47
C GLY A 391 9.86 23.84 33.05
N MET A 392 10.26 22.75 32.39
CA MET A 392 10.62 22.78 30.97
C MET A 392 9.42 23.28 30.14
N PRO A 393 9.58 24.39 29.39
CA PRO A 393 8.53 24.86 28.50
C PRO A 393 8.18 23.78 27.48
N HIS A 394 6.89 23.55 27.23
CA HIS A 394 6.43 22.67 26.16
C HIS A 394 7.13 21.30 26.08
N ALA A 395 7.41 20.66 27.23
CA ALA A 395 8.17 19.40 27.31
C ALA A 395 7.61 18.27 26.42
N ASN A 396 6.29 18.23 26.20
CA ASN A 396 5.62 17.28 25.27
C ASN A 396 6.07 17.44 23.81
N GLY A 397 6.67 18.58 23.49
CA GLY A 397 7.05 19.02 22.17
C GLY A 397 8.52 18.82 21.82
N ALA A 398 9.30 18.17 22.69
CA ALA A 398 10.73 17.99 22.51
C ALA A 398 11.09 16.50 22.36
N PRO A 399 12.08 16.14 21.53
CA PRO A 399 12.64 14.80 21.48
C PRO A 399 13.37 14.44 22.78
N LYS A 400 13.59 13.15 23.03
CA LYS A 400 14.33 12.65 24.20
C LYS A 400 15.67 13.36 24.43
N ALA A 401 16.46 13.53 23.37
CA ALA A 401 17.75 14.20 23.43
C ALA A 401 17.68 15.64 23.93
N ALA A 402 16.64 16.37 23.50
CA ALA A 402 16.42 17.76 23.88
C ALA A 402 15.98 17.88 25.34
N MET A 403 15.10 16.97 25.80
CA MET A 403 14.72 16.91 27.22
C MET A 403 15.94 16.60 28.11
N ILE A 404 16.83 15.71 27.67
CA ILE A 404 18.05 15.39 28.40
C ILE A 404 19.01 16.58 28.42
N LYS A 405 19.26 17.22 27.27
CA LYS A 405 20.08 18.45 27.17
C LYS A 405 19.56 19.50 28.15
N TRP A 406 18.26 19.82 28.10
CA TRP A 406 17.65 20.81 28.99
C TRP A 406 17.74 20.41 30.47
N LEU A 407 17.59 19.13 30.82
CA LEU A 407 17.72 18.66 32.20
C LEU A 407 19.15 18.76 32.75
N GLU A 408 20.17 18.75 31.90
CA GLU A 408 21.58 18.84 32.28
C GLU A 408 22.13 20.26 32.20
N THR A 409 21.77 21.01 31.16
CA THR A 409 22.34 22.33 30.89
C THR A 409 21.38 23.48 31.22
N GLY A 410 20.07 23.20 31.32
CA GLY A 410 19.04 24.23 31.39
C GLY A 410 18.76 24.95 30.06
N GLU A 411 19.51 24.61 29.01
CA GLU A 411 19.46 25.26 27.70
C GLU A 411 18.72 24.41 26.68
N LEU A 412 17.96 25.09 25.82
CA LEU A 412 17.19 24.44 24.76
C LEU A 412 16.91 25.44 23.65
N ASP A 413 17.30 25.08 22.44
CA ASP A 413 17.10 25.94 21.27
C ASP A 413 15.75 25.68 20.60
N TYR A 414 15.19 26.69 19.92
CA TYR A 414 13.92 26.52 19.20
C TYR A 414 13.99 25.44 18.11
N GLU A 415 15.16 25.26 17.48
CA GLU A 415 15.38 24.21 16.48
C GLU A 415 15.29 22.78 17.05
N GLU A 416 15.37 22.64 18.38
CA GLU A 416 15.35 21.37 19.07
C GLU A 416 13.92 20.91 19.43
N TYR A 417 12.90 21.76 19.20
CA TYR A 417 11.49 21.39 19.36
C TYR A 417 10.89 20.81 18.07
N TYR A 418 9.88 19.96 18.22
CA TYR A 418 9.01 19.58 17.11
C TYR A 418 8.26 20.79 16.58
N THR A 419 8.02 20.82 15.27
CA THR A 419 7.29 21.90 14.59
C THR A 419 5.92 22.17 15.22
N THR A 420 5.21 21.12 15.65
CA THR A 420 3.92 21.22 16.33
C THR A 420 3.99 22.04 17.63
N ALA A 421 5.08 21.91 18.39
CA ALA A 421 5.30 22.67 19.62
C ALA A 421 5.64 24.13 19.33
N LEU A 422 6.44 24.38 18.28
CA LEU A 422 6.74 25.75 17.83
C LEU A 422 5.47 26.48 17.37
N TYR A 423 4.56 25.81 16.66
CA TYR A 423 3.25 26.39 16.31
C TYR A 423 2.44 26.76 17.56
N ALA A 424 2.42 25.90 18.58
CA ALA A 424 1.73 26.19 19.83
C ALA A 424 2.33 27.42 20.53
N MET A 425 3.66 27.50 20.62
CA MET A 425 4.35 28.67 21.19
C MET A 425 4.08 29.97 20.42
N CYS A 426 4.08 29.93 19.09
CA CYS A 426 3.75 31.08 18.26
C CYS A 426 2.30 31.53 18.49
N SER A 427 1.37 30.57 18.58
CA SER A 427 -0.05 30.83 18.87
C SER A 427 -0.24 31.49 20.23
N GLU A 428 0.39 30.97 21.29
CA GLU A 428 0.38 31.56 22.63
C GLU A 428 0.92 33.00 22.67
N ARG A 429 1.85 33.33 21.76
CA ARG A 429 2.48 34.66 21.65
C ARG A 429 1.80 35.57 20.63
N ASN A 430 0.66 35.15 20.04
CA ASN A 430 -0.04 35.87 18.97
C ASN A 430 0.85 36.18 17.75
N ILE A 431 1.77 35.29 17.42
CA ILE A 431 2.63 35.38 16.23
C ILE A 431 1.97 34.62 15.09
N SER A 432 1.64 35.33 14.01
CA SER A 432 1.08 34.71 12.79
C SER A 432 2.14 33.86 12.10
N VAL A 433 1.90 32.55 11.99
CA VAL A 433 2.75 31.63 11.22
C VAL A 433 2.05 31.31 9.91
N LYS A 434 2.68 31.65 8.78
CA LYS A 434 2.23 31.17 7.47
C LYS A 434 2.51 29.67 7.43
N SER A 435 1.46 28.85 7.42
CA SER A 435 1.61 27.42 7.16
C SER A 435 2.25 27.28 5.79
N ALA A 436 3.44 26.69 5.71
CA ALA A 436 3.99 26.28 4.42
C ALA A 436 3.00 25.27 3.81
N GLU A 437 2.33 25.67 2.73
CA GLU A 437 1.63 24.74 1.85
C GLU A 437 2.63 23.64 1.47
N LYS A 438 2.33 22.41 1.87
CA LYS A 438 3.15 21.22 1.59
C LYS A 438 2.53 20.42 0.45
#